data_AF-A0A958LY37-F1
#
_entry.id   AF-A0A958LY37-F1
#
_cell.length_a   1.000
_cell.length_b   1.000
_cell.length_c   1.000
_cell.angle_alpha   90.00
_cell.angle_beta   90.00
_cell.angle_gamma   90.00
#
_symmetry.space_group_name_H-M   'P 1'
#
loop_
_entity.id
_entity.type
_entity.pdbx_description
1 polymer ?
#
loop_
_entity_poly.entity_id
_entity_poly.type
_entity_poly.pdbx_seq_one_letter_code
_entity_poly.pdbx_strand_id
1 'polypeptide(L)' 'MANVPVLIFANKQDLVQALQPDEILQELRVEKLGDRKWTITACSAKTQEGLEDGLTWLV' A
#
# COMPACT_ATOMS: atom_id res chain seq x y z
N MET A 1 11.19 17.37 3.74
CA MET A 1 10.55 16.03 3.73
C MET A 1 10.09 15.55 2.34
N ALA A 2 10.35 16.28 1.24
CA ALA A 2 9.79 15.96 -0.09
C ALA A 2 10.39 14.72 -0.81
N ASN A 3 11.29 13.96 -0.18
CA ASN A 3 12.04 12.88 -0.86
C ASN A 3 12.04 11.54 -0.11
N VAL A 4 11.14 11.36 0.86
CA VAL A 4 10.97 10.07 1.56
C VAL A 4 9.91 9.26 0.82
N PRO A 5 10.19 8.02 0.36
CA PRO A 5 9.22 7.18 -0.32
C PRO A 5 8.04 6.81 0.60
N VAL A 6 6.88 6.53 0.00
CA VAL A 6 5.66 6.15 0.72
C VAL A 6 5.25 4.73 0.32
N LEU A 7 5.27 3.81 1.27
CA LEU A 7 4.66 2.49 1.13
C LEU A 7 3.26 2.52 1.73
N ILE A 8 2.26 2.15 0.92
CA ILE A 8 0.88 1.99 1.37
C ILE A 8 0.60 0.49 1.46
N PHE A 9 0.18 0.02 2.63
CA PHE A 9 -0.32 -1.34 2.79
C PHE A 9 -1.84 -1.36 2.67
N ALA A 10 -2.36 -2.02 1.63
CA ALA A 10 -3.77 -2.40 1.53
C ALA A 10 -4.00 -3.60 2.45
N ASN A 11 -4.02 -3.35 3.76
CA ASN A 11 -4.06 -4.38 4.78
C ASN A 11 -5.45 -5.01 4.93
N LYS A 12 -5.48 -6.20 5.55
CA LYS A 12 -6.67 -7.03 5.84
C LYS A 12 -7.26 -7.72 4.61
N GLN A 13 -6.45 -8.04 3.61
CA GLN A 13 -6.90 -8.79 2.43
C GLN A 13 -7.37 -10.22 2.74
N ASP A 14 -7.20 -10.68 3.98
CA ASP A 14 -7.81 -11.92 4.47
C ASP A 14 -9.34 -11.82 4.70
N LEU A 15 -9.92 -10.61 4.65
CA LEU A 15 -11.36 -10.40 4.79
C LEU A 15 -12.07 -10.45 3.44
N VAL A 16 -13.20 -11.14 3.37
CA VAL A 16 -14.04 -11.24 2.16
C VAL A 16 -14.49 -9.87 1.66
N GLN A 17 -14.75 -8.92 2.57
CA GLN A 17 -15.14 -7.55 2.23
C GLN A 17 -13.97 -6.56 2.10
N ALA A 18 -12.72 -7.03 1.98
CA ALA A 18 -11.59 -6.13 1.79
C ALA A 18 -11.69 -5.40 0.46
N LEU A 19 -11.44 -4.09 0.47
CA LEU A 19 -11.29 -3.31 -0.75
C LEU A 19 -10.01 -3.70 -1.46
N GLN A 20 -10.07 -3.74 -2.79
CA GLN A 20 -8.90 -3.97 -3.62
C GLN A 20 -7.95 -2.75 -3.58
N PRO A 21 -6.63 -2.95 -3.78
CA PRO A 21 -5.66 -1.85 -3.77
C PRO A 21 -6.07 -0.67 -4.66
N ASP A 22 -6.58 -0.93 -5.87
CA ASP A 22 -6.98 0.13 -6.82
C ASP A 22 -8.13 1.00 -6.29
N GLU A 23 -9.10 0.40 -5.60
CA GLU A 23 -10.21 1.13 -4.96
C GLU A 23 -9.68 2.02 -3.83
N ILE A 24 -8.74 1.51 -3.03
CA ILE A 24 -8.08 2.26 -1.96
C ILE A 24 -7.28 3.43 -2.53
N LEU A 25 -6.57 3.25 -3.65
CA LEU A 25 -5.82 4.33 -4.31
C LEU A 25 -6.74 5.48 -4.74
N GLN A 26 -7.90 5.15 -5.31
CA GLN A 26 -8.89 6.15 -5.73
C GLN A 26 -9.41 6.96 -4.53
N GLU A 27 -9.75 6.30 -3.43
CA GLU A 27 -10.25 6.96 -2.22
C GLU A 27 -9.18 7.81 -1.52
N LEU A 28 -7.94 7.33 -1.48
CA LEU A 28 -6.81 8.05 -0.87
C LEU A 28 -6.32 9.23 -1.72
N ARG A 29 -6.73 9.31 -2.99
CA ARG A 29 -6.31 10.35 -3.93
C ARG A 29 -4.79 10.45 -4.02
N VAL A 30 -4.15 9.29 -4.22
CA VAL A 30 -2.68 9.16 -4.24
C VAL A 30 -2.00 10.02 -5.31
N GLU A 31 -2.73 10.45 -6.34
CA GLU A 31 -2.26 11.42 -7.33
C GLU A 31 -1.83 12.75 -6.70
N LYS A 32 -2.37 13.09 -5.53
CA LYS A 32 -1.97 14.29 -4.77
C LYS A 32 -0.59 14.18 -4.13
N LEU A 33 0.05 13.01 -4.16
CA LEU A 33 1.42 12.83 -3.69
C LEU A 33 2.46 13.45 -4.65
N GLY A 34 2.05 13.86 -5.86
CA GLY A 34 2.92 14.49 -6.85
C GLY A 34 4.07 13.57 -7.27
N ASP A 35 5.28 14.12 -7.38
CA ASP A 35 6.47 13.40 -7.86
C ASP A 35 7.10 12.46 -6.82
N ARG A 36 6.44 12.29 -5.67
CA ARG A 36 6.94 11.43 -4.60
C ARG A 36 6.84 9.97 -5.02
N LYS A 37 7.93 9.20 -4.84
CA LYS A 37 7.89 7.74 -5.04
C LYS A 37 6.92 7.10 -4.04
N TRP A 38 5.97 6.34 -4.55
CA TRP A 38 5.05 5.56 -3.74
C TRP A 38 4.72 4.21 -4.39
N THR A 39 4.25 3.27 -3.58
CA THR A 39 3.63 2.02 -4.04
C THR A 39 2.49 1.63 -3.11
N ILE A 40 1.63 0.72 -3.58
CA ILE A 40 0.66 0.03 -2.75
C ILE A 40 0.87 -1.48 -2.85
N THR A 41 0.82 -2.16 -1.71
CA THR A 41 0.96 -3.62 -1.62
C THR A 41 -0.23 -4.19 -0.88
N ALA A 42 -0.93 -5.15 -1.51
CA ALA A 42 -1.93 -5.98 -0.87
C ALA A 42 -1.27 -6.81 0.24
N CYS A 43 -1.80 -6.77 1.46
CA CYS A 43 -1.24 -7.56 2.54
C CYS A 43 -2.28 -8.00 3.59
N SER A 44 -1.88 -8.95 4.42
CA SER A 44 -2.56 -9.23 5.67
C SER A 44 -1.54 -9.32 6.80
N ALA A 45 -1.64 -8.40 7.74
CA ALA A 45 -0.83 -8.45 8.97
C ALA A 45 -1.11 -9.71 9.80
N LYS A 46 -2.28 -10.36 9.61
CA LYS A 46 -2.67 -11.56 10.34
C LYS A 46 -2.01 -12.82 9.76
N THR A 47 -2.00 -12.96 8.43
CA THR A 47 -1.39 -14.12 7.75
C THR A 47 0.08 -13.88 7.38
N GLN A 48 0.56 -12.64 7.52
CA GLN A 48 1.88 -12.13 7.12
C GLN A 48 2.10 -12.04 5.61
N GLU A 49 1.09 -12.36 4.81
CA GLU A 49 1.15 -12.26 3.35
C GLU A 49 1.37 -10.81 2.89
N GLY A 50 2.25 -10.62 1.91
CA GLY A 50 2.54 -9.32 1.27
C GLY A 50 3.34 -8.31 2.11
N LEU A 51 3.65 -8.60 3.39
CA LEU A 51 4.43 -7.70 4.24
C LEU A 51 5.88 -7.59 3.78
N GLU A 52 6.52 -8.72 3.51
CA GLU A 52 7.93 -8.77 3.07
C GLU A 52 8.12 -8.09 1.71
N ASP A 53 7.20 -8.33 0.77
CA ASP A 53 7.24 -7.70 -0.56
C ASP A 53 7.15 -6.17 -0.46
N GLY A 54 6.24 -5.66 0.38
CA GLY A 54 6.10 -4.22 0.60
C GLY A 54 7.35 -3.60 1.23
N LEU A 55 7.94 -4.26 2.23
CA LEU A 55 9.15 -3.78 2.88
C LEU A 55 10.37 -3.85 1.94
N THR A 56 10.48 -4.90 1.14
CA THR A 56 11.53 -5.05 0.13
C THR A 56 11.52 -3.90 -0.87
N TRP A 57 10.34 -3.37 -1.23
CA TRP A 57 10.25 -2.21 -2.12
C TRP A 57 10.84 -0.92 -1.51
N LEU A 58 10.87 -0.78 -0.18
CA LEU A 58 11.42 0.40 0.50
C LEU A 58 12.95 0.41 0.58
N VAL A 59 13.60 -0.74 0.41
CA VAL A 59 15.06 -0.93 0.54
C VAL A 59 15.75 -0.74 -0.80
#